data_AF-A0A090QMP3-F1
#
_entry.id   AF-A0A090QMP3-F1
#
_cell.length_a   1.000
_cell.length_b   1.000
_cell.length_c   1.000
_cell.angle_alpha   90.00
_cell.angle_beta   90.00
_cell.angle_gamma   90.00
#
_symmetry.space_group_name_H-M   'P 1'
#
loop_
_entity.id
_entity.type
_entity.pdbx_description
1 polymer ?
#
loop_
_entity_poly.entity_id
_entity_poly.type
_entity_poly.pdbx_seq_one_letter_code
_entity_poly.pdbx_strand_id
1 'polypeptide(L)'
;MTEKKQGRRSAQAAEETKLHIMTVAADMFCELGYERVSLRNISDRAGVSHSLIRHHFGSKEKIWHSISDCLKLTCTITCISC
;
A
#
# COMPACT_ATOMS: atom_id res chain seq x y z
N MET A 1 -1.63 -31.41 -17.73
CA MET A 1 -1.56 -30.77 -16.41
C MET A 1 -1.12 -29.33 -16.68
N THR A 2 -1.92 -28.30 -16.43
CA THR A 2 -2.11 -27.77 -15.08
C THR A 2 -3.44 -27.02 -15.01
N GLU A 3 -4.28 -27.45 -14.08
CA GLU A 3 -5.62 -26.94 -13.87
C GLU A 3 -5.63 -25.55 -13.26
N LYS A 4 -6.57 -24.75 -13.77
CA LYS A 4 -6.98 -23.45 -13.27
C LYS A 4 -7.66 -23.61 -11.90
N LYS A 5 -6.90 -23.44 -10.81
CA LYS A 5 -7.41 -23.31 -9.42
C LYS A 5 -6.91 -22.03 -8.73
N GLN A 6 -6.61 -21.00 -9.52
CA GLN A 6 -5.88 -19.80 -9.06
C GLN A 6 -6.75 -18.54 -8.96
N GLY A 7 -8.06 -18.66 -8.75
CA GLY A 7 -8.93 -17.48 -8.60
C GLY A 7 -8.84 -16.83 -7.22
N ARG A 8 -8.83 -17.63 -6.15
CA ARG A 8 -8.96 -17.13 -4.76
C ARG A 8 -7.62 -16.81 -4.10
N ARG A 9 -6.58 -17.63 -4.35
CA ARG A 9 -5.22 -17.41 -3.81
C ARG A 9 -4.56 -16.16 -4.38
N SER A 10 -4.79 -15.87 -5.66
CA SER A 10 -4.22 -14.68 -6.33
C SER A 10 -4.82 -13.38 -5.80
N ALA A 11 -6.12 -13.37 -5.47
CA ALA A 11 -6.77 -12.21 -4.88
C ALA A 11 -6.25 -11.91 -3.46
N GLN A 12 -6.02 -12.96 -2.65
CA GLN A 12 -5.44 -12.80 -1.31
C GLN A 12 -4.01 -12.28 -1.36
N ALA A 13 -3.16 -12.85 -2.23
CA ALA A 13 -1.77 -12.38 -2.40
C ALA A 13 -1.71 -10.93 -2.92
N ALA A 14 -2.64 -10.54 -3.79
CA ALA A 14 -2.76 -9.17 -4.27
C ALA A 14 -3.15 -8.20 -3.14
N GLU A 15 -4.08 -8.59 -2.27
CA GLU A 15 -4.47 -7.77 -1.12
C GLU A 15 -3.34 -7.68 -0.08
N GLU A 16 -2.62 -8.77 0.18
CA GLU A 16 -1.48 -8.79 1.08
C GLU A 16 -0.36 -7.86 0.59
N THR A 17 -0.07 -7.90 -0.72
CA THR A 17 0.86 -6.97 -1.36
C THR A 17 0.38 -5.52 -1.24
N LYS A 18 -0.91 -5.27 -1.44
CA LYS A 18 -1.51 -3.94 -1.32
C LYS A 18 -1.37 -3.40 0.11
N LEU A 19 -1.68 -4.22 1.12
CA LEU A 19 -1.51 -3.88 2.54
C LEU A 19 -0.05 -3.57 2.85
N HIS A 20 0.88 -4.39 2.36
CA HIS A 20 2.32 -4.16 2.54
C HIS A 20 2.75 -2.80 1.97
N ILE A 21 2.31 -2.47 0.75
CA ILE A 21 2.56 -1.17 0.12
C ILE A 21 1.98 -0.02 0.96
N MET A 22 0.76 -0.18 1.49
CA MET A 22 0.14 0.84 2.34
C MET A 22 0.94 1.07 3.63
N THR A 23 1.39 0.00 4.29
CA THR A 23 2.18 0.10 5.53
C THR A 23 3.49 0.85 5.28
N VAL A 24 4.24 0.47 4.24
CA VAL A 24 5.51 1.12 3.89
C VAL A 24 5.29 2.57 3.46
N ALA A 25 4.22 2.85 2.71
CA ALA A 25 3.87 4.21 2.32
C ALA A 25 3.50 5.08 3.53
N ALA A 26 2.72 4.55 4.49
CA ALA A 26 2.33 5.27 5.70
C ALA A 26 3.55 5.65 6.56
N ASP A 27 4.48 4.72 6.72
CA ASP A 27 5.75 4.94 7.42
C ASP A 27 6.57 6.07 6.76
N MET A 28 6.74 6.01 5.42
CA MET A 28 7.41 7.07 4.67
C MET A 28 6.70 8.42 4.76
N PHE A 29 5.37 8.44 4.76
CA PHE A 29 4.63 9.69 4.90
C PHE A 29 4.86 10.31 6.28
N CYS A 30 5.02 9.49 7.32
CA CYS A 30 5.36 9.95 8.67
C CYS A 30 6.80 10.48 8.74
N GLU A 31 7.76 9.77 8.16
CA GLU A 31 9.19 10.15 8.23
C GLU A 31 9.58 11.31 7.31
N LEU A 32 9.10 11.33 6.06
CA LEU A 32 9.57 12.22 5.00
C LEU A 32 8.54 13.29 4.61
N GLY A 33 7.27 13.10 4.98
CA GLY A 33 6.15 13.96 4.59
C GLY A 33 5.58 13.66 3.19
N TYR A 34 4.30 13.98 2.99
CA TYR A 34 3.55 13.70 1.76
C TYR A 34 4.16 14.29 0.48
N GLU A 35 4.81 15.44 0.55
CA GLU A 35 5.41 16.10 -0.62
C GLU A 35 6.66 15.36 -1.14
N ARG A 36 7.49 14.80 -0.26
CA ARG A 36 8.75 14.13 -0.64
C ARG A 36 8.55 12.69 -1.08
N VAL A 37 7.44 12.07 -0.68
CA VAL A 37 7.15 10.67 -1.02
C VAL A 37 6.51 10.59 -2.42
N SER A 38 7.19 9.89 -3.32
CA SER A 38 6.74 9.61 -4.68
C SER A 38 6.39 8.13 -4.86
N LEU A 39 5.57 7.80 -5.87
CA LEU A 39 5.27 6.41 -6.22
C LEU A 39 6.53 5.57 -6.44
N ARG A 40 7.60 6.19 -6.93
CA ARG A 40 8.92 5.56 -7.11
C ARG A 40 9.61 5.23 -5.78
N ASN A 41 9.55 6.13 -4.80
CA ASN A 41 10.12 5.89 -3.46
C ASN A 41 9.33 4.78 -2.76
N ILE A 42 8.01 4.76 -2.94
CA ILE A 42 7.14 3.69 -2.43
C ILE A 42 7.48 2.35 -3.10
N SER A 43 7.64 2.32 -4.41
CA SER A 43 8.00 1.09 -5.13
C SER A 43 9.35 0.53 -4.70
N ASP A 44 10.32 1.42 -4.50
CA ASP A 44 11.67 1.08 -4.08
C ASP A 44 11.68 0.51 -2.66
N ARG A 45 11.07 1.22 -1.70
CA ARG A 45 11.04 0.80 -0.29
C ARG A 45 10.15 -0.43 -0.06
N ALA A 46 9.05 -0.56 -0.79
CA ALA A 46 8.17 -1.73 -0.69
C ALA A 46 8.65 -2.93 -1.53
N GLY A 47 9.71 -2.78 -2.34
CA GLY A 47 10.24 -3.86 -3.18
C GLY A 47 9.28 -4.35 -4.26
N VAL A 48 8.35 -3.51 -4.72
CA VAL A 48 7.33 -3.87 -5.71
C VAL A 48 7.52 -3.14 -7.02
N SER A 49 7.16 -3.78 -8.13
CA SER A 49 7.25 -3.19 -9.47
C SER A 49 6.34 -1.96 -9.61
N HIS A 50 6.85 -0.88 -10.19
CA HIS A 50 6.06 0.34 -10.47
C HIS A 50 4.78 0.07 -11.28
N SER A 51 4.84 -0.88 -12.23
CA SER A 51 3.67 -1.33 -13.00
C SER A 51 2.58 -1.95 -12.12
N LEU A 52 2.95 -2.65 -11.05
CA LEU A 52 2.02 -3.29 -10.11
C LEU A 52 1.30 -2.23 -9.27
N ILE A 53 2.04 -1.26 -8.72
CA ILE A 53 1.44 -0.13 -7.99
C ILE A 53 0.48 0.65 -8.88
N ARG A 54 0.86 0.91 -10.15
CA ARG A 54 0.01 1.62 -11.09
C ARG A 54 -1.26 0.84 -11.44
N HIS A 55 -1.23 -0.50 -11.40
CA HIS A 55 -2.41 -1.32 -11.58
C HIS A 55 -3.34 -1.32 -10.34
N HIS A 56 -2.78 -1.40 -9.13
CA HIS A 56 -3.57 -1.47 -7.90
C HIS A 56 -4.09 -0.10 -7.41
N PHE A 57 -3.23 0.91 -7.43
CA PHE A 57 -3.51 2.23 -6.86
C PHE A 57 -3.62 3.31 -7.92
N GLY A 58 -2.92 3.20 -9.05
CA GLY A 58 -2.93 4.22 -10.10
C GLY A 58 -2.13 5.48 -9.77
N SER A 59 -2.46 6.17 -8.68
CA SER A 59 -1.91 7.50 -8.33
C SER A 59 -1.53 7.61 -6.85
N LYS A 60 -0.63 8.54 -6.53
CA LYS A 60 -0.20 8.86 -5.14
C LYS A 60 -1.39 9.17 -4.24
N GLU A 61 -2.36 9.93 -4.76
CA GLU A 61 -3.57 10.32 -4.05
C GLU A 61 -4.43 9.12 -3.65
N LYS A 62 -4.51 8.09 -4.50
CA LYS A 62 -5.26 6.88 -4.18
C LYS A 62 -4.62 6.07 -3.05
N ILE A 63 -3.28 6.01 -3.03
CA ILE A 63 -2.55 5.39 -1.90
C ILE A 63 -2.87 6.16 -0.62
N TRP A 64 -2.79 7.49 -0.67
CA TRP A 64 -3.11 8.34 0.46
C TRP A 64 -4.56 8.17 0.93
N HIS A 65 -5.52 8.14 0.01
CA HIS A 65 -6.92 7.89 0.32
C HIS A 65 -7.12 6.52 0.96
N SER A 66 -6.49 5.47 0.44
CA SER A 66 -6.57 4.14 1.03
C SER A 66 -5.97 4.07 2.44
N ILE A 67 -4.84 4.74 2.68
CA ILE A 67 -4.24 4.84 4.01
C ILE A 67 -5.16 5.65 4.94
N SER A 68 -5.68 6.78 4.47
CA SER A 68 -6.59 7.64 5.24
C SER A 68 -7.89 6.91 5.59
N ASP A 69 -8.41 6.08 4.69
CA ASP A 69 -9.58 5.25 4.91
C ASP A 69 -9.32 4.19 5.98
N CYS A 70 -8.17 3.51 5.91
CA CYS A 70 -7.77 2.53 6.91
C CYS A 70 -7.48 3.17 8.29
N LEU A 71 -6.92 4.39 8.30
CA LEU A 71 -6.64 5.14 9.53
C LEU A 71 -7.92 5.57 10.24
N LYS A 72 -8.96 5.95 9.48
CA LYS A 72 -10.27 6.29 10.08
C LYS A 72 -10.89 5.13 10.88
N LEU A 73 -10.55 3.87 10.56
CA LEU A 73 -11.02 2.71 11.31
C LEU A 73 -10.11 2.34 12.50
N THR A 74 -8.85 2.77 12.52
CA THR A 74 -7.85 2.38 13.53
C THR A 74 -7.45 3.50 14.50
N CYS A 75 -7.98 4.71 14.29
CA CYS A 75 -7.66 5.93 15.07
C CYS A 75 -7.98 5.85 16.58
N THR A 76 -8.67 4.81 17.07
CA THR A 76 -8.95 4.67 18.50
C THR A 76 -7.83 4.02 19.31
N ILE A 77 -6.81 3.38 18.69
CA ILE A 77 -5.91 2.48 19.46
C ILE A 77 -4.40 2.84 19.35
N THR A 78 -3.92 3.57 18.35
CA THR A 78 -2.46 3.72 18.13
C THR A 78 -1.95 5.14 17.85
N CYS A 79 -2.53 6.17 18.47
CA CYS A 79 -2.02 7.55 18.38
C CYS A 79 -0.91 7.87 19.42
N ILE A 80 -0.12 6.87 19.87
CA ILE A 80 0.88 7.04 20.96
C ILE A 80 2.34 7.03 20.45
N SER A 81 2.58 7.16 19.15
CA SER A 81 3.97 7.34 18.66
C SER A 81 4.13 8.40 17.57
N CYS A 82 3.18 9.34 17.48
CA CYS A 82 3.45 10.68 16.91
C CYS A 82 3.75 11.65 18.04
#